data_AF-A0A0C3CTB8-F1
#
_entry.id   AF-A0A0C3CTB8-F1
#
_cell.length_a   1.000
_cell.length_b   1.000
_cell.length_c   1.000
_cell.angle_alpha   90.00
_cell.angle_beta   90.00
_cell.angle_gamma   90.00
#
_symmetry.space_group_name_H-M   'P 1'
#
loop_
_entity.id
_entity.type
_entity.pdbx_description
1 polymer ?
#
loop_
_entity_poly.entity_id
_entity_poly.type
_entity_poly.pdbx_seq_one_letter_code
_entity_poly.pdbx_strand_id
1 'polypeptide(L)'
;MRFPIALITALPAFPSFCLAHNHVLPTIDLGYEIHQAISFNEAGTFYNQEARQLPYGNLVAANTKLVTPANYGQFTFSATVDGSFVPGLPGQLLQEGEFDKDVRIIVGHNSNEALFFINPNTTSPTDFTNSLKSAFLTIPNSVVNYISNVLYPYPNSSNVDETAAIGYTTPSSLFVLTLSDVSINCNAYFLARAFSAIQPDTYAYEFSVPPGYHGEDVAYLYYNGPSPLVINETIALAMQTYYTRFAITGSPDNDQYPIFHKYTNNSSLLSMNITGISMKQDLADNSRCRWWQQALYF
;
A
#
# COMPACT_ATOMS: atom_id res chain seq x y z
N MET A 1 3.48 0.55 32.40
CA MET A 1 2.80 -0.43 31.52
C MET A 1 3.60 -0.51 30.24
N ARG A 2 3.96 -1.71 29.77
CA ARG A 2 4.59 -1.91 28.46
C ARG A 2 3.46 -2.08 27.44
N PHE A 3 3.24 -1.06 26.61
CA PHE A 3 2.33 -1.17 25.47
C PHE A 3 3.00 -1.98 24.35
N PRO A 4 2.30 -2.89 23.67
CA PRO A 4 2.82 -3.56 22.48
C PRO A 4 3.20 -2.53 21.40
N ILE A 5 4.29 -2.78 20.67
CA ILE A 5 4.80 -1.91 19.61
C ILE A 5 4.66 -2.68 18.30
N ALA A 6 3.99 -2.08 17.31
CA ALA A 6 3.83 -2.65 15.98
C ALA A 6 4.59 -1.80 14.96
N LEU A 7 5.39 -2.45 14.13
CA LEU A 7 6.04 -1.83 12.99
C LEU A 7 5.28 -2.24 11.74
N ILE A 8 4.59 -1.29 11.11
CA ILE A 8 3.80 -1.54 9.90
C ILE A 8 4.49 -0.80 8.75
N THR A 9 5.35 -1.52 8.03
CA THR A 9 5.63 -1.15 6.64
C THR A 9 4.38 -1.48 5.84
N ALA A 10 3.82 -0.50 5.13
CA ALA A 10 2.61 -0.69 4.34
C ALA A 10 2.85 -1.78 3.27
N LEU A 11 2.52 -3.02 3.61
CA LEU A 11 2.34 -4.08 2.63
C LEU A 11 1.11 -3.68 1.81
N PRO A 12 1.16 -3.80 0.47
CA PRO A 12 0.01 -3.50 -0.34
C PRO A 12 -1.12 -4.47 0.02
N ALA A 13 -2.10 -3.98 0.78
CA ALA A 13 -3.40 -4.60 0.83
C ALA A 13 -4.10 -4.24 -0.47
N PHE A 14 -3.82 -4.99 -1.55
CA PHE A 14 -4.74 -5.00 -2.67
C PHE A 14 -6.05 -5.59 -2.14
N PRO A 15 -7.15 -4.82 -2.14
CA PRO A 15 -8.45 -5.39 -1.88
C PRO A 15 -8.82 -6.23 -3.11
N SER A 16 -8.31 -7.46 -3.15
CA SER A 16 -8.81 -8.45 -4.08
C SER A 16 -10.08 -9.02 -3.48
N PHE A 17 -11.22 -8.48 -3.92
CA PHE A 17 -12.52 -8.99 -3.55
C PHE A 17 -13.03 -10.00 -4.56
N CYS A 18 -13.10 -11.23 -4.07
CA CYS A 18 -14.03 -12.23 -4.54
C CYS A 18 -15.46 -11.78 -4.20
N LEU A 19 -16.19 -11.24 -5.18
CA LEU A 19 -17.65 -11.29 -5.12
C LEU A 19 -18.09 -12.70 -5.48
N ALA A 20 -19.05 -13.21 -4.70
CA ALA A 20 -19.66 -14.52 -4.85
C ALA A 20 -20.03 -14.79 -6.32
N HIS A 21 -19.17 -15.52 -7.02
CA HIS A 21 -19.67 -16.41 -8.06
C HIS A 21 -20.62 -17.39 -7.38
N ASN A 22 -21.58 -17.95 -8.12
CA ASN A 22 -22.35 -19.12 -7.67
C ASN A 22 -21.47 -20.37 -7.37
N HIS A 23 -20.15 -20.19 -7.23
CA HIS A 23 -19.14 -21.15 -6.85
C HIS A 23 -18.26 -20.55 -5.75
N VAL A 24 -18.12 -21.26 -4.63
CA VAL A 24 -17.20 -20.93 -3.53
C VAL A 24 -15.77 -20.98 -4.06
N LEU A 25 -15.03 -19.87 -3.99
CA LEU A 25 -13.62 -19.80 -4.37
C LEU A 25 -12.75 -20.44 -3.27
N PRO A 26 -11.71 -21.22 -3.63
CA PRO A 26 -10.90 -21.93 -2.65
C PRO A 26 -10.15 -20.96 -1.72
N THR A 27 -10.17 -21.27 -0.42
CA THR A 27 -9.51 -20.51 0.66
C THR A 27 -8.42 -21.35 1.33
N ILE A 28 -7.23 -20.82 1.53
CA ILE A 28 -6.15 -21.47 2.30
C ILE A 28 -6.00 -20.74 3.62
N ASP A 29 -6.23 -21.45 4.71
CA ASP A 29 -5.94 -20.98 6.08
C ASP A 29 -4.52 -21.44 6.48
N LEU A 30 -3.63 -20.48 6.71
CA LEU A 30 -2.23 -20.70 7.12
C LEU A 30 -2.06 -20.70 8.66
N GLY A 31 -3.14 -20.57 9.43
CA GLY A 31 -3.14 -20.47 10.89
C GLY A 31 -2.86 -19.07 11.45
N TYR A 32 -2.47 -18.12 10.59
CA TYR A 32 -2.34 -16.69 10.92
C TYR A 32 -3.04 -15.77 9.91
N GLU A 33 -3.42 -16.28 8.74
CA GLU A 33 -4.10 -15.54 7.67
C GLU A 33 -4.84 -16.50 6.74
N ILE A 34 -5.98 -16.07 6.20
CA ILE A 34 -6.75 -16.82 5.20
C ILE A 34 -6.61 -16.13 3.84
N HIS A 35 -6.08 -16.86 2.85
CA HIS A 35 -5.95 -16.39 1.47
C HIS A 35 -7.05 -17.01 0.61
N GLN A 36 -7.80 -16.20 -0.16
CA GLN A 36 -8.79 -16.69 -1.13
C GLN A 36 -8.28 -16.50 -2.56
N ALA A 37 -8.52 -17.48 -3.43
CA ALA A 37 -8.20 -17.36 -4.85
C ALA A 37 -9.07 -16.30 -5.53
N ILE A 38 -8.46 -15.38 -6.29
CA ILE A 38 -9.15 -14.23 -6.89
C ILE A 38 -10.03 -14.55 -8.10
N SER A 39 -9.88 -15.72 -8.72
CA SER A 39 -10.70 -16.17 -9.85
C SER A 39 -10.77 -17.69 -9.98
N PHE A 40 -11.88 -18.19 -10.53
CA PHE A 40 -12.10 -19.60 -10.83
C PHE A 40 -11.65 -19.89 -12.26
N ASN A 41 -10.78 -20.90 -12.45
CA ASN A 41 -10.55 -21.53 -13.74
C ASN A 41 -11.14 -22.94 -13.67
N GLU A 42 -12.05 -23.30 -14.59
CA GLU A 42 -12.69 -24.62 -14.69
C GLU A 42 -11.69 -25.79 -14.72
N ALA A 43 -10.41 -25.54 -14.97
CA ALA A 43 -9.33 -26.53 -14.93
C ALA A 43 -8.88 -26.98 -13.52
N GLY A 44 -9.47 -26.46 -12.43
CA GLY A 44 -8.94 -26.64 -11.07
C GLY A 44 -9.97 -26.84 -9.97
N THR A 45 -10.88 -27.80 -10.08
CA THR A 45 -11.63 -28.31 -8.91
C THR A 45 -10.69 -29.12 -8.01
N PHE A 46 -10.01 -28.44 -7.07
CA PHE A 46 -9.38 -29.09 -5.93
C PHE A 46 -10.05 -28.56 -4.67
N TYR A 47 -10.79 -29.41 -3.96
CA TYR A 47 -11.20 -29.09 -2.60
C TYR A 47 -9.94 -28.95 -1.73
N ASN A 48 -9.95 -28.03 -0.75
CA ASN A 48 -8.80 -27.81 0.14
C ASN A 48 -8.24 -29.08 0.78
N GLN A 49 -9.08 -30.10 1.03
CA GLN A 49 -8.62 -31.40 1.55
C GLN A 49 -7.85 -32.22 0.52
N GLU A 50 -8.26 -32.18 -0.74
CA GLU A 50 -7.56 -32.88 -1.84
C GLU A 50 -6.23 -32.20 -2.13
N ALA A 51 -6.22 -30.86 -2.17
CA ALA A 51 -4.99 -30.08 -2.33
C ALA A 51 -3.97 -30.39 -1.22
N ARG A 52 -4.41 -30.50 0.04
CA ARG A 52 -3.55 -30.87 1.19
C ARG A 52 -2.90 -32.26 1.06
N GLN A 53 -3.48 -33.17 0.27
CA GLN A 53 -2.93 -34.50 0.04
C GLN A 53 -1.97 -34.55 -1.15
N LEU A 54 -1.88 -33.47 -1.94
CA LEU A 54 -1.00 -33.44 -3.10
C LEU A 54 0.48 -33.25 -2.68
N PRO A 55 1.42 -33.87 -3.42
CA PRO A 55 2.84 -33.57 -3.25
C PRO A 55 3.15 -32.09 -3.48
N TYR A 56 4.15 -31.56 -2.76
CA TYR A 56 4.60 -30.16 -2.88
C TYR A 56 4.80 -29.71 -4.33
N GLY A 57 5.40 -30.55 -5.18
CA GLY A 57 5.62 -30.23 -6.59
C GLY A 57 4.34 -29.94 -7.38
N ASN A 58 3.23 -30.61 -7.05
CA ASN A 58 1.94 -30.36 -7.68
C ASN A 58 1.35 -29.02 -7.24
N LEU A 59 1.52 -28.66 -5.97
CA LEU A 59 1.07 -27.38 -5.43
C LEU A 59 1.86 -26.21 -6.03
N VAL A 60 3.18 -26.35 -6.19
CA VAL A 60 4.01 -25.35 -6.89
C VAL A 60 3.56 -25.21 -8.35
N ALA A 61 3.35 -26.32 -9.05
CA ALA A 61 2.90 -26.28 -10.44
C ALA A 61 1.51 -25.63 -10.59
N ALA A 62 0.59 -25.91 -9.66
CA ALA A 62 -0.72 -25.26 -9.62
C ALA A 62 -0.61 -23.76 -9.35
N ASN A 63 0.21 -23.36 -8.37
CA ASN A 63 0.47 -21.96 -8.06
C ASN A 63 1.03 -21.21 -9.28
N THR A 64 2.04 -21.78 -9.96
CA THR A 64 2.57 -21.17 -11.20
C THR A 64 1.48 -20.97 -12.24
N LYS A 65 0.61 -21.97 -12.48
CA LYS A 65 -0.49 -21.83 -13.43
C LYS A 65 -1.52 -20.76 -13.07
N LEU A 66 -1.75 -20.52 -11.78
CA LEU A 66 -2.67 -19.48 -11.30
C LEU A 66 -2.05 -18.08 -11.35
N VAL A 67 -0.76 -17.96 -11.04
CA VAL A 67 -0.06 -16.66 -10.93
C VAL A 67 0.46 -16.16 -12.28
N THR A 68 0.98 -17.03 -13.14
CA THR A 68 1.57 -16.63 -14.44
C THR A 68 0.62 -15.82 -15.35
N PRO A 69 -0.69 -16.12 -15.46
CA PRO A 69 -1.60 -15.33 -16.31
C PRO A 69 -2.12 -14.05 -15.64
N ALA A 70 -1.66 -13.70 -14.44
CA ALA A 70 -2.09 -12.47 -13.78
C ALA A 70 -1.76 -11.24 -14.62
N ASN A 71 -2.68 -10.27 -14.64
CA ASN A 71 -2.43 -8.99 -15.27
C ASN A 71 -1.27 -8.27 -14.57
N TYR A 72 -0.55 -7.44 -15.32
CA TYR A 72 0.59 -6.68 -14.78
C TYR A 72 0.18 -5.87 -13.54
N GLY A 73 1.00 -5.92 -12.49
CA GLY A 73 0.73 -5.23 -11.23
C GLY A 73 -0.41 -5.80 -10.39
N GLN A 74 -1.01 -6.93 -10.79
CA GLN A 74 -2.02 -7.63 -10.01
C GLN A 74 -1.41 -8.79 -9.23
N PHE A 75 -1.94 -9.02 -8.03
CA PHE A 75 -1.49 -10.07 -7.14
C PHE A 75 -2.60 -11.12 -7.00
N THR A 76 -2.31 -12.35 -7.43
CA THR A 76 -3.29 -13.45 -7.46
C THR A 76 -3.80 -13.88 -6.10
N PHE A 77 -3.03 -13.60 -5.04
CA PHE A 77 -3.40 -13.90 -3.67
C PHE A 77 -3.10 -12.68 -2.82
N SER A 78 -4.08 -12.27 -2.02
CA SER A 78 -3.99 -11.14 -1.09
C SER A 78 -4.85 -11.44 0.14
N ALA A 79 -4.70 -10.62 1.19
CA ALA A 79 -5.67 -10.56 2.27
C ALA A 79 -7.05 -10.20 1.71
N THR A 80 -8.11 -10.84 2.20
CA THR A 80 -9.49 -10.55 1.79
C THR A 80 -10.41 -10.51 3.00
N VAL A 81 -11.56 -9.85 2.85
CA VAL A 81 -12.59 -9.81 3.90
C VAL A 81 -13.22 -11.19 4.00
N ASP A 82 -12.90 -11.88 5.10
CA ASP A 82 -13.39 -13.22 5.41
C ASP A 82 -14.50 -13.19 6.48
N GLY A 83 -14.80 -12.01 7.04
CA GLY A 83 -15.77 -11.83 8.10
C GLY A 83 -15.29 -12.34 9.47
N SER A 84 -14.03 -12.76 9.58
CA SER A 84 -13.43 -13.29 10.81
C SER A 84 -12.12 -12.57 11.16
N PHE A 85 -10.99 -12.97 10.56
CA PHE A 85 -9.70 -12.35 10.78
C PHE A 85 -9.65 -10.93 10.19
N VAL A 86 -10.23 -10.75 8.99
CA VAL A 86 -10.45 -9.45 8.35
C VAL A 86 -11.97 -9.23 8.28
N PRO A 87 -12.59 -8.65 9.34
CA PRO A 87 -14.04 -8.54 9.44
C PRO A 87 -14.66 -7.54 8.44
N GLY A 88 -13.84 -6.65 7.86
CA GLY A 88 -14.27 -5.61 6.93
C GLY A 88 -13.07 -4.94 6.26
N LEU A 89 -13.32 -3.95 5.41
CA LEU A 89 -12.25 -3.22 4.72
C LEU A 89 -11.38 -2.47 5.72
N PRO A 90 -10.05 -2.69 5.75
CA PRO A 90 -9.19 -2.03 6.73
C PRO A 90 -9.32 -0.50 6.74
N GLY A 91 -9.45 0.13 5.56
CA GLY A 91 -9.66 1.58 5.46
C GLY A 91 -10.95 2.07 6.15
N GLN A 92 -12.05 1.31 6.03
CA GLN A 92 -13.33 1.63 6.68
C GLN A 92 -13.27 1.32 8.18
N LEU A 93 -12.71 0.19 8.59
CA LEU A 93 -12.51 -0.15 10.00
C LEU A 93 -11.66 0.91 10.73
N LEU A 94 -10.59 1.41 10.09
CA LEU A 94 -9.80 2.53 10.60
C LEU A 94 -10.61 3.82 10.72
N GLN A 95 -11.52 4.09 9.77
CA GLN A 95 -12.40 5.25 9.81
C GLN A 95 -13.45 5.16 10.94
N GLU A 96 -13.93 3.95 11.21
CA GLU A 96 -14.95 3.65 12.23
C GLU A 96 -14.35 3.51 13.64
N GLY A 97 -13.03 3.44 13.76
CA GLY A 97 -12.35 3.26 15.05
C GLY A 97 -12.24 1.79 15.49
N GLU A 98 -12.49 0.85 14.58
CA GLU A 98 -12.48 -0.60 14.78
C GLU A 98 -11.08 -1.18 14.51
N PHE A 99 -10.12 -0.77 15.35
CA PHE A 99 -8.74 -1.26 15.32
C PHE A 99 -8.14 -1.29 16.73
N ASP A 100 -7.01 -1.99 16.88
CA ASP A 100 -6.28 -2.08 18.15
C ASP A 100 -5.70 -0.70 18.53
N LYS A 101 -6.15 -0.19 19.67
CA LYS A 101 -5.79 1.14 20.19
C LYS A 101 -4.59 1.11 21.14
N ASP A 102 -4.13 -0.09 21.53
CA ASP A 102 -3.08 -0.28 22.53
C ASP A 102 -1.68 -0.38 21.90
N VAL A 103 -1.57 -0.36 20.57
CA VAL A 103 -0.30 -0.39 19.84
C VAL A 103 0.18 0.99 19.42
N ARG A 104 1.48 1.25 19.52
CA ARG A 104 2.15 2.42 18.92
C ARG A 104 2.68 2.07 17.54
N ILE A 105 2.58 3.01 16.58
CA ILE A 105 3.02 2.80 15.20
C ILE A 105 4.01 3.86 14.70
N ILE A 106 4.99 3.39 13.92
CA ILE A 106 5.61 4.14 12.82
C ILE A 106 5.02 3.56 11.54
N VAL A 107 4.54 4.42 10.65
CA VAL A 107 4.06 4.04 9.31
C VAL A 107 4.85 4.83 8.26
N GLY A 108 5.07 4.26 7.09
CA GLY A 108 5.70 5.00 6.01
C GLY A 108 5.44 4.41 4.65
N HIS A 109 5.86 5.19 3.66
CA HIS A 109 5.83 4.85 2.25
C HIS A 109 7.06 5.46 1.55
N ASN A 110 7.33 5.00 0.34
CA ASN A 110 8.36 5.52 -0.53
C ASN A 110 7.75 6.56 -1.48
N SER A 111 8.57 7.46 -2.04
CA SER A 111 8.08 8.52 -2.90
C SER A 111 7.58 8.04 -4.27
N ASN A 112 7.93 6.80 -4.67
CA ASN A 112 7.56 6.21 -5.96
C ASN A 112 7.21 4.72 -5.83
N GLU A 113 6.08 4.44 -5.17
CA GLU A 113 5.66 3.08 -4.84
C GLU A 113 5.29 2.22 -6.05
N ALA A 114 4.66 2.80 -7.07
CA ALA A 114 3.96 1.99 -8.05
C ALA A 114 4.72 1.71 -9.37
N LEU A 115 5.91 2.29 -9.60
CA LEU A 115 6.51 2.27 -10.96
C LEU A 115 6.72 0.85 -11.51
N PHE A 116 7.15 -0.10 -10.68
CA PHE A 116 7.36 -1.49 -11.12
C PHE A 116 6.07 -2.29 -11.31
N PHE A 117 4.92 -1.71 -10.99
CA PHE A 117 3.61 -2.36 -11.01
C PHE A 117 2.69 -1.79 -12.09
N ILE A 118 3.15 -0.81 -12.88
CA ILE A 118 2.39 -0.29 -14.02
C ILE A 118 2.77 -1.01 -15.32
N ASN A 119 1.77 -1.35 -16.13
CA ASN A 119 2.02 -1.92 -17.45
C ASN A 119 2.64 -0.83 -18.35
N PRO A 120 3.85 -1.03 -18.90
CA PRO A 120 4.51 0.01 -19.70
C PRO A 120 3.76 0.35 -21.00
N ASN A 121 2.82 -0.50 -21.44
CA ASN A 121 2.03 -0.28 -22.65
C ASN A 121 0.74 0.51 -22.42
N THR A 122 0.33 0.75 -21.16
CA THR A 122 -0.90 1.51 -20.89
C THR A 122 -0.65 2.99 -21.08
N THR A 123 -1.09 3.53 -22.22
CA THR A 123 -0.70 4.85 -22.73
C THR A 123 -1.86 5.66 -23.28
N SER A 124 -3.09 5.19 -23.07
CA SER A 124 -4.32 5.87 -23.49
C SER A 124 -5.35 6.01 -22.35
N PRO A 125 -6.32 6.93 -22.48
CA PRO A 125 -7.44 7.03 -21.53
C PRO A 125 -8.22 5.72 -21.38
N THR A 126 -8.41 5.00 -22.49
CA THR A 126 -9.08 3.69 -22.50
C THR A 126 -8.31 2.67 -21.68
N ASP A 127 -6.98 2.63 -21.82
CA ASP A 127 -6.14 1.74 -21.01
C ASP A 127 -6.27 2.04 -19.52
N PHE A 128 -6.40 3.31 -19.14
CA PHE A 128 -6.57 3.71 -17.74
C PHE A 128 -7.92 3.25 -17.18
N THR A 129 -9.01 3.43 -17.94
CA THR A 129 -10.31 2.92 -17.50
C THR A 129 -10.36 1.38 -17.46
N ASN A 130 -9.64 0.71 -18.36
CA ASN A 130 -9.54 -0.75 -18.38
C ASN A 130 -8.68 -1.28 -17.21
N SER A 131 -7.63 -0.56 -16.82
CA SER A 131 -6.82 -0.95 -15.65
C SER A 131 -7.62 -0.84 -14.37
N LEU A 132 -8.45 0.20 -14.21
CA LEU A 132 -9.38 0.32 -13.07
C LEU A 132 -10.37 -0.85 -13.02
N LYS A 133 -10.99 -1.20 -14.16
CA LYS A 133 -11.91 -2.34 -14.26
C LYS A 133 -11.24 -3.69 -14.01
N SER A 134 -9.96 -3.80 -14.34
CA SER A 134 -9.18 -5.01 -14.11
C SER A 134 -8.76 -5.14 -12.64
N ALA A 135 -8.47 -4.03 -11.97
CA ALA A 135 -8.12 -3.99 -10.56
C ALA A 135 -9.35 -4.15 -9.65
N PHE A 136 -10.49 -3.61 -10.06
CA PHE A 136 -11.75 -3.65 -9.32
C PHE A 136 -12.82 -4.30 -10.20
N LEU A 137 -12.90 -5.63 -10.17
CA LEU A 137 -13.70 -6.42 -11.12
C LEU A 137 -15.19 -6.05 -11.20
N THR A 138 -15.74 -5.48 -10.14
CA THR A 138 -17.16 -5.11 -10.04
C THR A 138 -17.41 -3.62 -9.96
N ILE A 139 -16.41 -2.80 -10.26
CA ILE A 139 -16.52 -1.35 -10.19
C ILE A 139 -17.61 -0.83 -11.15
N PRO A 140 -18.59 -0.05 -10.66
CA PRO A 140 -19.60 0.53 -11.54
C PRO A 140 -18.98 1.51 -12.55
N ASN A 141 -19.50 1.53 -13.78
CA ASN A 141 -19.00 2.46 -14.81
C ASN A 141 -19.08 3.93 -14.39
N SER A 142 -20.08 4.31 -13.57
CA SER A 142 -20.19 5.65 -13.00
C SER A 142 -19.00 5.99 -12.10
N VAL A 143 -18.52 5.03 -11.32
CA VAL A 143 -17.35 5.19 -10.44
C VAL A 143 -16.07 5.25 -11.25
N VAL A 144 -15.91 4.38 -12.26
CA VAL A 144 -14.78 4.47 -13.21
C VAL A 144 -14.71 5.87 -13.83
N ASN A 145 -15.83 6.38 -14.32
CA ASN A 145 -15.91 7.72 -14.89
C ASN A 145 -15.58 8.82 -13.88
N TYR A 146 -16.00 8.67 -12.62
CA TYR A 146 -15.67 9.63 -11.57
C TYR A 146 -14.16 9.62 -11.26
N ILE A 147 -13.56 8.44 -11.08
CA ILE A 147 -12.12 8.29 -10.86
C ILE A 147 -11.35 8.91 -12.03
N SER A 148 -11.70 8.56 -13.27
CA SER A 148 -10.92 8.93 -14.46
C SER A 148 -11.11 10.36 -14.95
N ASN A 149 -12.15 11.07 -14.49
CA ASN A 149 -12.42 12.45 -14.91
C ASN A 149 -12.32 13.46 -13.77
N VAL A 150 -12.42 13.02 -12.51
CA VAL A 150 -12.45 13.92 -11.35
C VAL A 150 -11.27 13.71 -10.43
N LEU A 151 -11.03 12.47 -9.98
CA LEU A 151 -9.95 12.20 -9.03
C LEU A 151 -8.58 12.18 -9.71
N TYR A 152 -8.50 11.54 -10.86
CA TYR A 152 -7.29 11.34 -11.64
C TYR A 152 -7.58 11.61 -13.13
N PRO A 153 -7.88 12.88 -13.51
CA PRO A 153 -8.13 13.23 -14.90
C PRO A 153 -6.93 12.89 -15.79
N TYR A 154 -7.19 12.30 -16.95
CA TYR A 154 -6.14 11.94 -17.89
C TYR A 154 -5.37 13.18 -18.39
N PRO A 155 -4.02 13.20 -18.34
CA PRO A 155 -3.25 14.37 -18.72
C PRO A 155 -3.25 14.57 -20.23
N ASN A 156 -3.51 15.80 -20.64
CA ASN A 156 -3.44 16.24 -22.03
C ASN A 156 -2.98 17.71 -22.08
N SER A 157 -2.77 18.23 -23.29
CA SER A 157 -2.27 19.60 -23.49
C SER A 157 -3.16 20.69 -22.89
N SER A 158 -4.45 20.43 -22.67
CA SER A 158 -5.41 21.42 -22.19
C SER A 158 -5.55 21.47 -20.67
N ASN A 159 -5.08 20.46 -19.94
CA ASN A 159 -5.20 20.37 -18.47
C ASN A 159 -3.87 20.04 -17.77
N VAL A 160 -2.73 20.16 -18.45
CA VAL A 160 -1.42 19.75 -17.91
C VAL A 160 -1.08 20.43 -16.58
N ASP A 161 -1.40 21.72 -16.43
CA ASP A 161 -1.15 22.48 -15.20
C ASP A 161 -2.02 21.98 -14.03
N GLU A 162 -3.26 21.58 -14.31
CA GLU A 162 -4.17 20.99 -13.32
C GLU A 162 -3.65 19.62 -12.87
N THR A 163 -3.24 18.77 -13.81
CA THR A 163 -2.67 17.46 -13.47
C THR A 163 -1.31 17.59 -12.77
N ALA A 164 -0.50 18.58 -13.14
CA ALA A 164 0.78 18.87 -12.47
C ALA A 164 0.56 19.24 -11.01
N ALA A 165 -0.48 20.02 -10.71
CA ALA A 165 -0.86 20.36 -9.33
C ALA A 165 -1.33 19.14 -8.52
N ILE A 166 -1.81 18.09 -9.19
CA ILE A 166 -2.14 16.80 -8.55
C ILE A 166 -0.87 15.96 -8.28
N GLY A 167 0.13 16.08 -9.15
CA GLY A 167 1.43 15.38 -9.02
C GLY A 167 1.84 14.55 -10.24
N TYR A 168 1.18 14.70 -11.39
CA TYR A 168 1.56 13.98 -12.61
C TYR A 168 1.35 14.81 -13.88
N THR A 169 2.13 14.51 -14.92
CA THR A 169 2.08 15.24 -16.21
C THR A 169 2.07 14.30 -17.42
N THR A 170 2.21 12.99 -17.20
CA THR A 170 2.30 11.98 -18.25
C THR A 170 1.34 10.84 -17.96
N PRO A 171 0.92 10.07 -18.97
CA PRO A 171 0.16 8.84 -18.75
C PRO A 171 0.85 7.91 -17.75
N SER A 172 2.16 7.70 -17.85
CA SER A 172 2.88 6.85 -16.91
C SER A 172 2.81 7.37 -15.47
N SER A 173 3.04 8.66 -15.24
CA SER A 173 2.95 9.23 -13.87
C SER A 173 1.53 9.27 -13.32
N LEU A 174 0.50 9.35 -14.17
CA LEU A 174 -0.90 9.16 -13.76
C LEU A 174 -1.11 7.75 -13.18
N PHE A 175 -0.67 6.72 -13.89
CA PHE A 175 -0.86 5.33 -13.45
C PHE A 175 -0.05 5.05 -12.18
N VAL A 176 1.18 5.56 -12.11
CA VAL A 176 2.01 5.45 -10.90
C VAL A 176 1.32 6.12 -9.71
N LEU A 177 0.85 7.36 -9.83
CA LEU A 177 0.19 8.02 -8.70
C LEU A 177 -1.08 7.29 -8.29
N THR A 178 -1.93 6.92 -9.26
CA THR A 178 -3.20 6.24 -8.97
C THR A 178 -2.97 4.93 -8.23
N LEU A 179 -2.03 4.11 -8.70
CA LEU A 179 -1.73 2.82 -8.09
C LEU A 179 -0.99 2.98 -6.74
N SER A 180 -0.13 4.00 -6.59
CA SER A 180 0.53 4.31 -5.32
C SER A 180 -0.48 4.74 -4.27
N ASP A 181 -1.42 5.63 -4.63
CA ASP A 181 -2.50 6.10 -3.76
C ASP A 181 -3.37 4.94 -3.28
N VAL A 182 -3.88 4.12 -4.21
CA VAL A 182 -4.77 2.99 -3.90
C VAL A 182 -4.09 1.95 -3.02
N SER A 183 -2.82 1.63 -3.30
CA SER A 183 -2.17 0.47 -2.70
C SER A 183 -1.42 0.80 -1.41
N ILE A 184 -0.77 1.98 -1.34
CA ILE A 184 0.19 2.29 -0.27
C ILE A 184 -0.01 3.67 0.34
N ASN A 185 0.11 4.76 -0.42
CA ASN A 185 0.16 6.11 0.14
C ASN A 185 -1.09 6.44 0.96
N CYS A 186 -2.29 6.18 0.40
CA CYS A 186 -3.52 6.45 1.14
C CYS A 186 -3.70 5.52 2.34
N ASN A 187 -3.27 4.25 2.26
CA ASN A 187 -3.35 3.32 3.39
C ASN A 187 -2.41 3.73 4.54
N ALA A 188 -1.20 4.20 4.22
CA ALA A 188 -0.28 4.78 5.19
C ALA A 188 -0.91 6.00 5.88
N TYR A 189 -1.55 6.88 5.10
CA TYR A 189 -2.31 8.02 5.63
C TYR A 189 -3.51 7.61 6.48
N PHE A 190 -4.27 6.56 6.11
CA PHE A 190 -5.40 6.07 6.91
C PHE A 190 -4.93 5.62 8.29
N LEU A 191 -3.83 4.86 8.35
CA LEU A 191 -3.21 4.44 9.60
C LEU A 191 -2.73 5.66 10.41
N ALA A 192 -1.93 6.54 9.82
CA ALA A 192 -1.42 7.73 10.50
C ALA A 192 -2.55 8.60 11.07
N ARG A 193 -3.59 8.86 10.27
CA ARG A 193 -4.75 9.66 10.70
C ARG A 193 -5.57 8.98 11.78
N ALA A 194 -5.88 7.69 11.63
CA ALA A 194 -6.69 6.96 12.60
C ALA A 194 -5.98 6.85 13.95
N PHE A 195 -4.70 6.48 13.96
CA PHE A 195 -3.92 6.36 15.19
C PHE A 195 -3.64 7.71 15.83
N SER A 196 -3.27 8.76 15.07
CA SER A 196 -2.99 10.08 15.65
C SER A 196 -4.21 10.71 16.34
N ALA A 197 -5.43 10.37 15.90
CA ALA A 197 -6.67 10.85 16.52
C ALA A 197 -6.91 10.30 17.94
N ILE A 198 -6.35 9.12 18.26
CA ILE A 198 -6.56 8.44 19.56
C ILE A 198 -5.28 8.34 20.39
N GLN A 199 -4.12 8.31 19.73
CA GLN A 199 -2.83 8.10 20.33
C GLN A 199 -1.82 9.13 19.79
N PRO A 200 -1.36 10.06 20.64
CA PRO A 200 -0.47 11.11 20.19
C PRO A 200 0.91 10.60 19.75
N ASP A 201 1.31 9.40 20.17
CA ASP A 201 2.60 8.78 19.82
C ASP A 201 2.53 8.00 18.48
N THR A 202 2.04 8.68 17.44
CA THR A 202 1.97 8.18 16.07
C THR A 202 3.00 8.92 15.22
N TYR A 203 3.70 8.22 14.34
CA TYR A 203 4.78 8.78 13.54
C TYR A 203 4.65 8.30 12.09
N ALA A 204 4.86 9.20 11.14
CA ALA A 204 4.84 8.85 9.71
C ALA A 204 6.10 9.35 9.00
N TYR A 205 6.60 8.59 8.03
CA TYR A 205 7.72 9.02 7.18
C TYR A 205 7.46 8.77 5.69
N GLU A 206 8.16 9.52 4.86
CA GLU A 206 8.32 9.23 3.44
C GLU A 206 9.81 9.01 3.15
N PHE A 207 10.15 7.86 2.58
CA PHE A 207 11.47 7.62 2.02
C PHE A 207 11.53 8.15 0.58
N SER A 208 12.39 9.12 0.34
CA SER A 208 12.49 9.81 -0.96
C SER A 208 13.92 9.98 -1.44
N VAL A 209 14.82 9.08 -1.01
CA VAL A 209 16.14 8.96 -1.65
C VAL A 209 15.90 8.48 -3.08
N PRO A 210 16.31 9.25 -4.12
CA PRO A 210 16.02 8.87 -5.49
C PRO A 210 16.67 7.52 -5.85
N PRO A 211 15.97 6.66 -6.60
CA PRO A 211 14.68 6.93 -7.27
C PRO A 211 13.43 6.77 -6.37
N GLY A 212 13.57 6.20 -5.18
CA GLY A 212 12.52 6.13 -4.16
C GLY A 212 11.48 5.07 -4.48
N TYR A 213 11.90 3.96 -5.09
CA TYR A 213 11.01 2.88 -5.49
C TYR A 213 10.55 2.03 -4.31
N HIS A 214 9.45 1.30 -4.51
CA HIS A 214 8.97 0.30 -3.57
C HIS A 214 10.08 -0.65 -3.10
N GLY A 215 10.25 -0.72 -1.78
CA GLY A 215 11.22 -1.59 -1.12
C GLY A 215 12.67 -1.11 -1.13
N GLU A 216 13.01 0.04 -1.73
CA GLU A 216 14.38 0.56 -1.68
C GLU A 216 14.82 0.98 -0.28
N ASP A 217 13.87 1.40 0.56
CA ASP A 217 14.08 1.73 1.97
C ASP A 217 14.48 0.50 2.81
N VAL A 218 14.18 -0.72 2.36
CA VAL A 218 14.58 -1.97 3.03
C VAL A 218 16.10 -2.09 3.14
N ALA A 219 16.84 -1.74 2.09
CA ALA A 219 18.30 -1.78 2.11
C ALA A 219 18.90 -0.78 3.12
N TYR A 220 18.22 0.35 3.34
CA TYR A 220 18.60 1.35 4.32
C TYR A 220 18.29 0.88 5.74
N LEU A 221 17.13 0.26 5.96
CA LEU A 221 16.74 -0.28 7.25
C LEU A 221 17.66 -1.42 7.72
N TYR A 222 18.09 -2.30 6.81
CA TYR A 222 18.97 -3.43 7.11
C TYR A 222 20.44 -3.16 6.76
N TYR A 223 20.83 -1.89 6.64
CA TYR A 223 22.21 -1.50 6.34
C TYR A 223 23.21 -2.10 7.32
N ASN A 224 24.19 -2.84 6.80
CA ASN A 224 25.21 -3.54 7.58
C ASN A 224 26.65 -3.25 7.08
N GLY A 225 26.81 -2.19 6.31
CA GLY A 225 28.06 -1.77 5.69
C GLY A 225 27.87 -1.33 4.23
N PRO A 226 28.93 -0.87 3.56
CA PRO A 226 28.86 -0.32 2.22
C PRO A 226 28.13 -1.26 1.24
N SER A 227 27.10 -0.73 0.58
CA SER A 227 26.24 -1.47 -0.35
C SER A 227 25.90 -0.61 -1.55
N PRO A 228 25.89 -1.15 -2.78
CA PRO A 228 25.45 -0.39 -3.96
C PRO A 228 23.97 0.02 -3.89
N LEU A 229 23.18 -0.60 -3.01
CA LEU A 229 21.77 -0.26 -2.79
C LEU A 229 21.58 0.91 -1.82
N VAL A 230 22.64 1.35 -1.12
CA VAL A 230 22.60 2.43 -0.15
C VAL A 230 23.56 3.53 -0.59
N ILE A 231 23.01 4.54 -1.26
CA ILE A 231 23.78 5.67 -1.80
C ILE A 231 24.02 6.78 -0.76
N ASN A 232 23.43 6.67 0.43
CA ASN A 232 23.62 7.61 1.53
C ASN A 232 23.55 6.89 2.89
N GLU A 233 24.72 6.59 3.45
CA GLU A 233 24.85 5.87 4.72
C GLU A 233 24.27 6.64 5.91
N THR A 234 24.34 7.97 5.89
CA THR A 234 23.76 8.81 6.96
C THR A 234 22.26 8.61 7.10
N ILE A 235 21.54 8.49 5.98
CA ILE A 235 20.09 8.22 5.99
C ILE A 235 19.81 6.81 6.51
N ALA A 236 20.63 5.82 6.13
CA ALA A 236 20.47 4.45 6.61
C ALA A 236 20.64 4.36 8.14
N LEU A 237 21.70 4.97 8.66
CA LEU A 237 21.96 5.03 10.10
C LEU A 237 20.87 5.82 10.85
N ALA A 238 20.34 6.89 10.25
CA ALA A 238 19.21 7.64 10.82
C ALA A 238 17.95 6.76 10.90
N MET A 239 17.59 6.07 9.80
CA MET A 239 16.43 5.19 9.75
C MET A 239 16.52 4.07 10.80
N GLN A 240 17.69 3.41 10.89
CA GLN A 240 17.95 2.41 11.93
C GLN A 240 17.84 2.98 13.34
N THR A 241 18.33 4.20 13.56
CA THR A 241 18.23 4.87 14.86
C THR A 241 16.77 5.14 15.22
N TYR A 242 15.97 5.70 14.31
CA TYR A 242 14.54 5.95 14.57
C TYR A 242 13.80 4.65 14.91
N TYR A 243 14.01 3.59 14.12
CA TYR A 243 13.33 2.30 14.31
C TYR A 243 13.72 1.62 15.61
N THR A 244 15.03 1.58 15.93
CA THR A 244 15.51 0.94 17.16
C THR A 244 15.09 1.73 18.40
N ARG A 245 15.15 3.06 18.36
CA ARG A 245 14.64 3.94 19.44
C ARG A 245 13.15 3.73 19.67
N PHE A 246 12.37 3.66 18.59
CA PHE A 246 10.95 3.40 18.66
C PHE A 246 10.66 2.01 19.23
N ALA A 247 11.37 0.97 18.81
CA ALA A 247 11.20 -0.37 19.36
C ALA A 247 11.53 -0.46 20.86
N ILE A 248 12.52 0.31 21.34
CA ILE A 248 12.95 0.28 22.75
C ILE A 248 12.04 1.15 23.64
N THR A 249 11.64 2.33 23.15
CA THR A 249 11.02 3.36 23.99
C THR A 249 9.58 3.71 23.57
N GLY A 250 9.22 3.39 22.34
CA GLY A 250 8.02 3.84 21.64
C GLY A 250 8.05 5.30 21.19
N SER A 251 9.23 5.93 21.18
CA SER A 251 9.49 7.19 20.47
C SER A 251 10.74 7.03 19.58
N PRO A 252 10.72 7.51 18.33
CA PRO A 252 11.89 7.57 17.47
C PRO A 252 12.87 8.69 17.86
N ASP A 253 12.51 9.57 18.81
CA ASP A 253 13.34 10.72 19.19
C ASP A 253 14.73 10.31 19.69
N ASN A 254 15.72 11.09 19.26
CA ASN A 254 17.13 10.87 19.50
C ASN A 254 17.89 12.21 19.46
N ASP A 255 19.14 12.20 19.93
CA ASP A 255 20.00 13.38 20.00
C ASP A 255 20.98 13.52 18.81
N GLN A 256 20.91 12.61 17.83
CA GLN A 256 21.90 12.48 16.76
C GLN A 256 21.39 12.97 15.38
N TYR A 257 20.10 12.77 15.11
CA TYR A 257 19.43 13.06 13.85
C TYR A 257 18.27 14.03 14.06
N PRO A 258 17.73 14.64 12.99
CA PRO A 258 16.58 15.54 13.10
C PRO A 258 15.42 14.93 13.89
N ILE A 259 14.68 15.78 14.61
CA ILE A 259 13.57 15.33 15.43
C ILE A 259 12.50 14.70 14.54
N PHE A 260 12.09 13.48 14.86
CA PHE A 260 10.99 12.80 14.20
C PHE A 260 9.71 13.16 14.93
N HIS A 261 9.13 14.30 14.55
CA HIS A 261 7.91 14.79 15.17
C HIS A 261 6.74 13.83 14.97
N LYS A 262 5.87 13.78 15.99
CA LYS A 262 4.61 13.06 15.96
C LYS A 262 3.75 13.53 14.79
N TYR A 263 3.06 12.59 14.16
CA TYR A 263 2.01 12.87 13.20
C TYR A 263 0.83 13.48 13.95
N THR A 264 0.55 14.75 13.68
CA THR A 264 -0.50 15.53 14.36
C THR A 264 -1.49 16.09 13.33
N ASN A 265 -2.47 16.87 13.76
CA ASN A 265 -3.53 17.42 12.91
C ASN A 265 -3.04 18.29 11.72
N ASN A 266 -1.77 18.70 11.70
CA ASN A 266 -1.19 19.40 10.55
C ASN A 266 -0.75 18.45 9.43
N SER A 267 -0.91 17.13 9.62
CA SER A 267 -0.57 16.08 8.66
C SER A 267 0.84 16.22 8.11
N SER A 268 1.83 16.21 8.99
CA SER A 268 3.25 16.27 8.63
C SER A 268 3.95 14.96 8.92
N LEU A 269 4.85 14.58 8.01
CA LEU A 269 5.65 13.37 8.09
C LEU A 269 7.13 13.69 7.95
N LEU A 270 8.00 12.78 8.40
CA LEU A 270 9.43 12.89 8.26
C LEU A 270 9.85 12.48 6.83
N SER A 271 10.38 13.40 6.05
CA SER A 271 10.98 13.09 4.75
C SER A 271 12.42 12.65 4.94
N MET A 272 12.77 11.49 4.41
CA MET A 272 14.15 11.00 4.29
C MET A 272 14.59 11.14 2.84
N ASN A 273 15.12 12.30 2.49
CA ASN A 273 15.57 12.62 1.14
C ASN A 273 17.10 12.59 1.04
N ILE A 274 17.65 12.36 -0.16
CA ILE A 274 19.10 12.36 -0.38
C ILE A 274 19.78 13.66 0.04
N THR A 275 19.06 14.79 0.00
CA THR A 275 19.55 16.12 0.40
C THR A 275 19.44 16.39 1.90
N GLY A 276 18.71 15.56 2.65
CA GLY A 276 18.55 15.71 4.09
C GLY A 276 17.29 15.07 4.65
N ILE A 277 17.20 15.10 5.98
CA ILE A 277 16.04 14.62 6.75
C ILE A 277 15.32 15.83 7.34
N SER A 278 14.03 15.98 7.06
CA SER A 278 13.24 17.11 7.54
C SER A 278 11.75 16.78 7.55
N MET A 279 10.97 17.51 8.35
CA MET A 279 9.51 17.41 8.29
C MET A 279 8.99 18.07 7.02
N LYS A 280 7.98 17.46 6.41
CA LYS A 280 7.20 18.05 5.33
C LYS A 280 5.71 17.74 5.47
N GLN A 281 4.89 18.41 4.67
CA GLN A 281 3.47 18.08 4.55
C GLN A 281 3.32 16.67 3.96
N ASP A 282 2.44 15.87 4.57
CA ASP A 282 1.96 14.63 3.97
C ASP A 282 1.02 14.96 2.81
N LEU A 283 1.44 14.63 1.60
CA LEU A 283 0.65 14.87 0.40
C LEU A 283 -0.49 13.85 0.22
N ALA A 284 -0.48 12.74 0.96
CA ALA A 284 -1.59 11.79 1.01
C ALA A 284 -2.77 12.32 1.83
N ASP A 285 -2.60 13.38 2.63
CA ASP A 285 -3.71 14.09 3.26
C ASP A 285 -4.50 14.96 2.26
N ASN A 286 -5.23 14.29 1.36
CA ASN A 286 -5.98 14.91 0.30
C ASN A 286 -7.37 14.27 0.13
N SER A 287 -8.20 14.88 -0.73
CA SER A 287 -9.57 14.43 -0.97
C SER A 287 -9.65 13.06 -1.66
N ARG A 288 -8.65 12.67 -2.47
CA ARG A 288 -8.61 11.37 -3.15
C ARG A 288 -8.43 10.25 -2.14
N CYS A 289 -7.48 10.38 -1.21
CA CYS A 289 -7.32 9.40 -0.15
C CYS A 289 -8.58 9.30 0.73
N ARG A 290 -9.18 10.45 1.11
CA ARG A 290 -10.48 10.43 1.83
C ARG A 290 -11.60 9.76 1.05
N TRP A 291 -11.60 9.84 -0.29
CA TRP A 291 -12.57 9.15 -1.14
C TRP A 291 -12.31 7.64 -1.20
N TRP A 292 -11.05 7.23 -1.40
CA TRP A 292 -10.66 5.81 -1.41
C TRP A 292 -11.02 5.10 -0.11
N GLN A 293 -10.90 5.79 1.03
CA GLN A 293 -11.22 5.21 2.34
C GLN A 293 -12.70 4.84 2.51
N GLN A 294 -13.60 5.58 1.86
CA GLN A 294 -15.04 5.31 1.90
C GLN A 294 -15.41 4.03 1.16
N ALA A 295 -14.49 3.55 0.31
CA ALA A 295 -14.62 2.37 -0.51
C ALA A 295 -15.81 2.41 -1.48
N LEU A 296 -16.09 3.56 -2.09
CA LEU A 296 -17.21 3.74 -3.04
C LEU A 296 -17.03 3.05 -4.41
N TYR A 297 -16.13 2.07 -4.50
CA TYR A 297 -15.75 1.36 -5.73
C TYR A 297 -16.37 -0.04 -5.85
N PHE A 298 -17.33 -0.37 -4.98
CA PHE A 298 -18.17 -1.57 -5.03
C PHE A 298 -19.65 -1.25 -5.29
#